data_AF-A0A9P6MBU6-F1
#
_entry.id   AF-A0A9P6MBU6-F1
#
_cell.length_a   1.000
_cell.length_b   1.000
_cell.length_c   1.000
_cell.angle_alpha   90.00
_cell.angle_beta   90.00
_cell.angle_gamma   90.00
#
_symmetry.space_group_name_H-M   'P 1'
#
loop_
_entity.id
_entity.type
_entity.pdbx_description
1 polymer ?
#
loop_
_entity_poly.entity_id
_entity_poly.type
_entity_poly.pdbx_seq_one_letter_code
_entity_poly.pdbx_strand_id
1 'polypeptide(L)'
;MGTLSNRSNASSSNRSYHSSSRSSVSGLSSVSSNTYDEVTERNMEFIWWLANRLTSYDEEMHKEILEDFFTADAKYIHPALTVEGRYNIRKVFRVWTTLNKDEPEVTNIVFDGHTAIISLVQNLRPRLFPLIHLEVPATTTLHFKDTLKGPMIYSHQDSWTIEGIVQSMPLIGWWYDQVVRKILASVVASAGGLLHTAQQTTGYLQIRAEEVQKMSNEIIEKSGAEIQQRSSEMTAKAQLMVDQAKDTVEKKVASAREEVEKMRKMMRPSGTKAITSRTEEVTI
;
A
#
# COMPACT_ATOMS: atom_id res chain seq x y z
N MET A 1 -76.32 19.09 30.84
CA MET A 1 -77.19 19.45 29.68
C MET A 1 -76.48 18.99 28.41
N GLY A 2 -77.14 18.18 27.58
CA GLY A 2 -76.59 17.72 26.29
C GLY A 2 -76.36 16.20 26.18
N THR A 3 -77.43 15.42 26.33
CA THR A 3 -77.57 14.02 25.92
C THR A 3 -77.75 13.87 24.41
N LEU A 4 -77.28 12.76 23.81
CA LEU A 4 -77.87 11.99 22.67
C LEU A 4 -76.85 10.87 22.31
N SER A 5 -77.08 9.60 22.67
CA SER A 5 -77.92 8.58 22.00
C SER A 5 -77.34 8.12 20.65
N ASN A 6 -76.64 6.97 20.60
CA ASN A 6 -77.16 5.60 20.40
C ASN A 6 -77.33 5.22 18.91
N ARG A 7 -76.56 4.24 18.42
CA ARG A 7 -77.03 3.28 17.40
C ARG A 7 -76.08 2.07 17.29
N SER A 8 -76.57 0.98 17.85
CA SER A 8 -76.23 -0.40 17.53
C SER A 8 -76.72 -0.77 16.12
N ASN A 9 -75.96 -1.62 15.42
CA ASN A 9 -76.51 -2.48 14.37
C ASN A 9 -75.89 -3.87 14.52
N ALA A 10 -76.77 -4.85 14.65
CA ALA A 10 -76.49 -6.28 14.73
C ALA A 10 -76.99 -6.97 13.45
N SER A 11 -76.49 -8.19 13.25
CA SER A 11 -76.98 -9.22 12.32
C SER A 11 -76.55 -9.02 10.86
N SER A 12 -76.09 -10.03 10.11
CA SER A 12 -76.64 -11.38 10.03
C SER A 12 -75.62 -12.40 9.47
N SER A 13 -75.79 -13.62 9.98
CA SER A 13 -75.26 -14.90 9.52
C SER A 13 -75.60 -15.27 8.07
N ASN A 14 -74.69 -15.98 7.39
CA ASN A 14 -75.06 -16.98 6.39
C ASN A 14 -74.10 -18.18 6.43
N ARG A 15 -74.67 -19.35 6.75
CA ARG A 15 -74.10 -20.69 6.53
C ARG A 15 -74.37 -21.10 5.08
N SER A 16 -73.43 -21.78 4.45
CA SER A 16 -73.73 -22.78 3.42
C SER A 16 -72.71 -23.92 3.47
N TYR A 17 -73.27 -25.13 3.54
CA TYR A 17 -72.59 -26.43 3.48
C TYR A 17 -72.33 -26.87 2.02
N HIS A 18 -71.55 -27.95 1.88
CA HIS A 18 -71.27 -28.77 0.69
C HIS A 18 -70.09 -28.30 -0.17
N SER A 19 -69.19 -29.16 -0.67
CA SER A 19 -69.15 -30.63 -0.70
C SER A 19 -67.73 -31.08 -1.02
N SER A 20 -67.32 -32.17 -0.37
CA SER A 20 -66.12 -32.92 -0.67
C SER A 20 -66.10 -33.42 -2.12
N SER A 21 -64.98 -33.24 -2.80
CA SER A 21 -64.59 -34.07 -3.93
C SER A 21 -63.10 -34.39 -3.79
N ARG A 22 -62.85 -35.60 -3.29
CA ARG A 22 -61.57 -36.29 -3.34
C ARG A 22 -61.27 -36.59 -4.81
N SER A 23 -60.24 -35.97 -5.37
CA SER A 23 -59.51 -36.49 -6.52
C SER A 23 -58.10 -36.80 -6.07
N SER A 24 -57.87 -38.07 -5.73
CA SER A 24 -56.57 -38.67 -5.52
C SER A 24 -55.83 -38.77 -6.85
N VAL A 25 -54.88 -37.86 -7.08
CA VAL A 25 -53.76 -38.07 -8.00
C VAL A 25 -52.50 -38.08 -7.15
N SER A 26 -52.16 -39.25 -6.65
CA SER A 26 -50.86 -39.58 -6.07
C SER A 26 -49.86 -39.70 -7.22
N GLY A 27 -49.05 -38.65 -7.41
CA GLY A 27 -47.97 -38.64 -8.39
C GLY A 27 -46.90 -37.63 -7.98
N LEU A 28 -45.92 -38.11 -7.21
CA LEU A 28 -44.52 -37.66 -7.18
C LEU A 28 -44.24 -36.14 -7.18
N SER A 29 -43.96 -35.57 -6.01
CA SER A 29 -42.91 -34.53 -5.80
C SER A 29 -42.94 -33.97 -4.36
N SER A 30 -42.74 -34.80 -3.34
CA SER A 30 -42.52 -34.33 -1.95
C SER A 30 -41.03 -34.14 -1.62
N VAL A 31 -40.20 -33.86 -2.62
CA VAL A 31 -38.74 -33.63 -2.48
C VAL A 31 -38.42 -32.25 -3.07
N SER A 32 -38.91 -31.17 -2.45
CA SER A 32 -38.50 -29.80 -2.85
C SER A 32 -39.00 -28.62 -1.99
N SER A 33 -39.45 -28.80 -0.74
CA SER A 33 -39.66 -27.63 0.14
C SER A 33 -38.48 -27.43 1.09
N ASN A 34 -38.05 -28.49 1.78
CA ASN A 34 -37.04 -28.37 2.84
C ASN A 34 -35.67 -27.90 2.35
N THR A 35 -35.27 -28.26 1.12
CA THR A 35 -33.95 -27.88 0.59
C THR A 35 -33.88 -26.40 0.18
N TYR A 36 -35.00 -25.81 -0.26
CA TYR A 36 -35.05 -24.39 -0.62
C TYR A 36 -34.99 -23.50 0.63
N ASP A 37 -35.67 -23.90 1.70
CA ASP A 37 -35.64 -23.18 2.96
C ASP A 37 -34.23 -23.20 3.58
N GLU A 38 -33.55 -24.36 3.61
CA GLU A 38 -32.18 -24.50 4.15
C GLU A 38 -31.10 -23.73 3.37
N VAL A 39 -31.24 -23.58 2.05
CA VAL A 39 -30.30 -22.79 1.24
C VAL A 39 -30.54 -21.29 1.46
N THR A 40 -31.81 -20.90 1.56
CA THR A 40 -32.19 -19.50 1.81
C THR A 40 -31.73 -19.04 3.19
N GLU A 41 -31.91 -19.87 4.22
CA GLU A 41 -31.44 -19.56 5.58
C GLU A 41 -29.92 -19.37 5.64
N ARG A 42 -29.14 -20.29 5.06
CA ARG A 42 -27.67 -20.16 5.03
C ARG A 42 -27.20 -18.92 4.27
N ASN A 43 -27.85 -18.59 3.16
CA ASN A 43 -27.55 -17.38 2.42
C ASN A 43 -27.86 -16.13 3.26
N MET A 44 -28.99 -16.12 3.97
CA MET A 44 -29.36 -15.01 4.85
C MET A 44 -28.39 -14.86 6.02
N GLU A 45 -27.96 -15.95 6.65
CA GLU A 45 -26.93 -15.93 7.70
C GLU A 45 -25.61 -15.34 7.20
N PHE A 46 -25.19 -15.73 5.99
CA PHE A 46 -23.98 -15.19 5.36
C PHE A 46 -24.10 -13.69 5.07
N ILE A 47 -25.22 -13.24 4.50
CA ILE A 47 -25.42 -11.80 4.22
C ILE A 47 -25.51 -11.01 5.52
N TRP A 48 -26.13 -11.57 6.57
CA TRP A 48 -26.14 -10.96 7.90
C TRP A 48 -24.73 -10.80 8.47
N TRP A 49 -23.93 -11.85 8.42
CA TRP A 49 -22.52 -11.79 8.80
C TRP A 49 -21.75 -10.73 8.00
N LEU A 50 -21.94 -10.70 6.68
CA LEU A 50 -21.28 -9.76 5.79
C LEU A 50 -21.67 -8.31 6.09
N ALA A 51 -22.96 -8.04 6.31
CA ALA A 51 -23.48 -6.72 6.63
C ALA A 51 -22.89 -6.20 7.95
N ASN A 52 -22.91 -7.00 9.02
CA ASN A 52 -22.34 -6.61 10.31
C ASN A 52 -20.84 -6.33 10.22
N ARG A 53 -20.11 -7.13 9.43
CA ARG A 53 -18.69 -6.89 9.24
C ARG A 53 -18.40 -5.66 8.37
N LEU A 54 -19.25 -5.33 7.39
CA LEU A 54 -19.15 -4.11 6.58
C LEU A 54 -19.47 -2.83 7.37
N THR A 55 -20.26 -2.93 8.43
CA THR A 55 -20.62 -1.80 9.29
C THR A 55 -19.69 -1.62 10.49
N SER A 56 -18.87 -2.63 10.82
CA SER A 56 -17.91 -2.54 11.93
C SER A 56 -16.82 -1.50 11.68
N TYR A 57 -16.20 -0.99 12.74
CA TYR A 57 -15.10 -0.03 12.65
C TYR A 57 -13.71 -0.68 12.61
N ASP A 58 -13.64 -2.01 12.52
CA ASP A 58 -12.39 -2.75 12.39
C ASP A 58 -11.78 -2.60 10.97
N GLU A 59 -10.60 -1.99 10.90
CA GLU A 59 -9.91 -1.75 9.62
C GLU A 59 -9.35 -3.04 8.99
N GLU A 60 -8.89 -4.00 9.79
CA GLU A 60 -8.38 -5.28 9.29
C GLU A 60 -9.53 -6.08 8.67
N MET A 61 -10.67 -6.10 9.36
CA MET A 61 -11.86 -6.77 8.87
C MET A 61 -12.38 -6.16 7.56
N HIS A 62 -12.38 -4.83 7.44
CA HIS A 62 -12.72 -4.17 6.17
C HIS A 62 -11.77 -4.57 5.03
N LYS A 63 -10.47 -4.67 5.31
CA LYS A 63 -9.49 -5.10 4.31
C LYS A 63 -9.83 -6.51 3.81
N GLU A 64 -10.04 -7.45 4.73
CA GLU A 64 -10.37 -8.85 4.41
C GLU A 64 -11.64 -8.92 3.57
N ILE A 65 -12.73 -8.26 3.99
CA ILE A 65 -14.00 -8.31 3.24
C ILE A 65 -13.84 -7.75 1.84
N LEU A 66 -13.16 -6.62 1.70
CA LEU A 66 -12.94 -6.02 0.39
C LEU A 66 -12.08 -6.95 -0.48
N GLU A 67 -11.07 -7.62 0.10
CA GLU A 67 -10.20 -8.53 -0.66
C GLU A 67 -10.92 -9.80 -1.12
N ASP A 68 -11.79 -10.36 -0.28
CA ASP A 68 -12.42 -11.66 -0.49
C ASP A 68 -13.78 -11.57 -1.19
N PHE A 69 -14.57 -10.52 -0.92
CA PHE A 69 -15.95 -10.43 -1.39
C PHE A 69 -16.21 -9.31 -2.38
N PHE A 70 -15.27 -8.38 -2.60
CA PHE A 70 -15.44 -7.31 -3.61
C PHE A 70 -14.62 -7.55 -4.85
N THR A 71 -15.18 -7.21 -6.02
CA THR A 71 -14.40 -7.24 -7.26
C THR A 71 -13.36 -6.13 -7.29
N ALA A 72 -12.30 -6.32 -8.06
CA ALA A 72 -11.20 -5.35 -8.14
C ALA A 72 -11.67 -3.97 -8.62
N ASP A 73 -12.69 -3.95 -9.47
CA ASP A 73 -13.37 -2.81 -10.08
C ASP A 73 -14.66 -2.39 -9.35
N ALA A 74 -14.88 -2.87 -8.11
CA ALA A 74 -16.13 -2.60 -7.41
C ALA A 74 -16.36 -1.10 -7.21
N LYS A 75 -17.62 -0.68 -7.34
CA LYS A 75 -18.05 0.71 -7.20
C LYS A 75 -18.74 0.92 -5.85
N TYR A 76 -18.38 2.01 -5.18
CA TYR A 76 -19.09 2.49 -4.00
C TYR A 76 -19.73 3.84 -4.32
N ILE A 77 -21.05 3.89 -4.19
CA ILE A 77 -21.90 5.03 -4.51
C ILE A 77 -22.54 5.50 -3.21
N HIS A 78 -22.21 6.70 -2.78
CA HIS A 78 -22.79 7.34 -1.61
C HIS A 78 -23.34 8.71 -2.04
N PRO A 79 -24.36 9.28 -1.36
CA PRO A 79 -24.96 10.55 -1.81
C PRO A 79 -23.95 11.71 -1.96
N ALA A 80 -22.86 11.68 -1.18
CA ALA A 80 -21.80 12.69 -1.21
C ALA A 80 -20.64 12.39 -2.17
N LEU A 81 -20.44 11.13 -2.59
CA LEU A 81 -19.27 10.74 -3.37
C LEU A 81 -19.47 9.41 -4.10
N THR A 82 -18.76 9.22 -5.19
CA THR A 82 -18.64 7.92 -5.86
C THR A 82 -17.17 7.59 -6.02
N VAL A 83 -16.79 6.36 -5.66
CA VAL A 83 -15.42 5.86 -5.83
C VAL A 83 -15.44 4.47 -6.45
N GLU A 84 -14.35 4.15 -7.14
CA GLU A 84 -14.17 2.87 -7.81
C GLU A 84 -12.88 2.20 -7.32
N GLY A 85 -12.94 0.88 -7.18
CA GLY A 85 -11.84 0.03 -6.77
C GLY A 85 -11.73 -0.13 -5.25
N ARG A 86 -11.43 -1.35 -4.82
CA ARG A 86 -11.35 -1.76 -3.41
C ARG A 86 -10.49 -0.84 -2.54
N TYR A 87 -9.36 -0.39 -3.09
CA TYR A 87 -8.44 0.52 -2.39
C TYR A 87 -9.08 1.87 -2.05
N ASN A 88 -9.89 2.43 -2.96
CA ASN A 88 -10.57 3.70 -2.72
C ASN A 88 -11.77 3.52 -1.80
N ILE A 89 -12.51 2.41 -1.93
CA ILE A 89 -13.60 2.05 -1.01
C ILE A 89 -13.09 1.96 0.43
N ARG A 90 -11.95 1.28 0.66
CA ARG A 90 -11.31 1.20 1.97
C ARG A 90 -11.00 2.57 2.57
N LYS A 91 -10.53 3.52 1.76
CA LYS A 91 -10.28 4.89 2.23
C LYS A 91 -11.55 5.57 2.73
N VAL A 92 -12.68 5.34 2.06
CA VAL A 92 -13.97 5.90 2.47
C VAL A 92 -14.39 5.33 3.83
N PHE A 93 -14.33 4.01 4.03
CA PHE A 93 -14.60 3.40 5.33
C PHE A 93 -13.69 3.93 6.43
N ARG A 94 -12.39 4.14 6.13
CA ARG A 94 -11.46 4.75 7.08
C ARG A 94 -11.82 6.19 7.45
N VAL A 95 -12.31 6.98 6.50
CA VAL A 95 -12.79 8.35 6.78
C VAL A 95 -14.02 8.29 7.68
N TRP A 96 -15.00 7.44 7.38
CA TRP A 96 -16.21 7.31 8.20
C TRP A 96 -15.94 6.86 9.63
N THR A 97 -15.11 5.83 9.82
CA THR A 97 -14.66 5.34 11.13
C THR A 97 -13.88 6.38 11.93
N THR A 98 -13.13 7.26 11.26
CA THR A 98 -12.39 8.36 11.90
C THR A 98 -13.33 9.50 12.30
N LEU A 99 -14.34 9.80 11.49
CA LEU A 99 -15.26 10.90 11.73
C LEU A 99 -16.28 10.57 12.82
N ASN A 100 -16.78 9.34 12.86
CA ASN A 100 -17.83 8.92 13.78
C ASN A 100 -17.28 8.06 14.93
N LYS A 101 -17.99 8.10 16.06
CA LYS A 101 -17.62 7.33 17.26
C LYS A 101 -18.30 5.97 17.31
N ASP A 102 -19.55 5.90 16.88
CA ASP A 102 -20.40 4.72 17.08
C ASP A 102 -20.67 4.00 15.77
N GLU A 103 -20.64 2.67 15.79
CA GLU A 103 -20.90 1.84 14.63
C GLU A 103 -22.37 1.94 14.19
N PRO A 104 -22.68 1.80 12.88
CA PRO A 104 -24.04 1.68 12.40
C PRO A 104 -24.68 0.37 12.87
N GLU A 105 -25.98 0.39 13.13
CA GLU A 105 -26.75 -0.78 13.55
C GLU A 105 -27.56 -1.35 12.38
N VAL A 106 -27.33 -2.63 12.06
CA VAL A 106 -28.11 -3.34 11.03
C VAL A 106 -29.47 -3.74 11.60
N THR A 107 -30.55 -3.25 10.99
CA THR A 107 -31.92 -3.48 11.49
C THR A 107 -32.66 -4.54 10.70
N ASN A 108 -32.45 -4.59 9.38
CA ASN A 108 -33.12 -5.56 8.52
C ASN A 108 -32.28 -5.86 7.28
N ILE A 109 -32.42 -7.07 6.76
CA ILE A 109 -31.77 -7.51 5.53
C ILE A 109 -32.80 -8.23 4.68
N VAL A 110 -32.81 -7.93 3.39
CA VAL A 110 -33.55 -8.65 2.36
C VAL A 110 -32.55 -9.07 1.28
N PHE A 111 -32.58 -10.33 0.85
CA PHE A 111 -31.68 -10.85 -0.18
C PHE A 111 -32.47 -11.71 -1.17
N ASP A 112 -32.26 -11.47 -2.47
CA ASP A 112 -32.93 -12.18 -3.56
C ASP A 112 -32.00 -13.14 -4.34
N GLY A 113 -30.77 -13.34 -3.86
CA GLY A 113 -29.73 -14.11 -4.54
C GLY A 113 -28.72 -13.26 -5.31
N HIS A 114 -29.10 -12.06 -5.75
CA HIS A 114 -28.24 -11.18 -6.56
C HIS A 114 -28.07 -9.79 -5.97
N THR A 115 -29.03 -9.34 -5.16
CA THR A 115 -29.07 -8.03 -4.54
C THR A 115 -29.42 -8.20 -3.07
N ALA A 116 -28.57 -7.66 -2.19
CA ALA A 116 -28.88 -7.52 -0.77
C ALA A 116 -29.26 -6.08 -0.48
N ILE A 117 -30.42 -5.89 0.14
CA ILE A 117 -30.88 -4.60 0.66
C ILE A 117 -30.76 -4.66 2.18
N ILE A 118 -29.88 -3.83 2.72
CA ILE A 118 -29.55 -3.76 4.14
C ILE A 118 -30.12 -2.45 4.66
N SER A 119 -31.12 -2.55 5.54
CA SER A 119 -31.62 -1.42 6.30
C SER A 119 -30.77 -1.28 7.56
N LEU A 120 -30.30 -0.07 7.83
CA LEU A 120 -29.45 0.22 8.97
C LEU A 120 -29.72 1.61 9.53
N VAL A 121 -29.33 1.83 10.79
CA VAL A 121 -29.34 3.14 11.43
C VAL A 121 -27.90 3.61 11.54
N GLN A 122 -27.59 4.71 10.87
CA GLN A 122 -26.28 5.37 10.97
C GLN A 122 -26.24 6.22 12.24
N ASN A 123 -25.38 5.83 13.19
CA ASN A 123 -25.15 6.56 14.43
C ASN A 123 -24.09 7.65 14.20
N LEU A 124 -24.52 8.81 13.68
CA LEU A 124 -23.63 9.93 13.42
C LEU A 124 -23.31 10.65 14.74
N ARG A 125 -22.19 10.25 15.35
CA ARG A 125 -21.59 10.93 16.51
C ARG A 125 -20.19 11.42 16.16
N PRO A 126 -20.05 12.65 15.63
CA PRO A 126 -18.76 13.18 15.23
C PRO A 126 -17.77 13.22 16.40
N ARG A 127 -16.56 12.66 16.22
CA ARG A 127 -15.54 12.63 17.30
C ARG A 127 -15.11 14.02 17.77
N LEU A 128 -15.13 15.02 16.89
CA LEU A 128 -14.80 16.41 17.21
C LEU A 128 -15.91 17.14 17.98
N PHE A 129 -17.15 16.63 17.92
CA PHE A 129 -18.32 17.25 18.56
C PHE A 129 -19.16 16.19 19.29
N PRO A 130 -18.69 15.69 20.44
CA PRO A 130 -19.30 14.54 21.12
C PRO A 130 -20.73 14.79 21.65
N LEU A 131 -21.16 16.06 21.69
CA LEU A 131 -22.53 16.44 22.08
C LEU A 131 -23.56 16.22 20.97
N ILE A 132 -23.11 16.01 19.72
CA ILE A 132 -24.00 15.75 18.58
C ILE A 132 -24.16 14.24 18.46
N HIS A 133 -25.39 13.75 18.59
CA HIS A 133 -25.74 12.36 18.33
C HIS A 133 -26.98 12.34 17.44
N LEU A 134 -26.86 11.78 16.25
CA LEU A 134 -27.92 11.71 15.27
C LEU A 134 -28.06 10.27 14.80
N GLU A 135 -29.27 9.78 14.82
CA GLU A 135 -29.62 8.49 14.24
C GLU A 135 -30.24 8.77 12.87
N VAL A 136 -29.59 8.30 11.80
CA VAL A 136 -30.03 8.52 10.44
C VAL A 136 -30.39 7.18 9.79
N PRO A 137 -31.68 6.94 9.50
CA PRO A 137 -32.09 5.78 8.73
C PRO A 137 -31.44 5.79 7.34
N ALA A 138 -30.75 4.70 7.01
CA ALA A 138 -30.09 4.52 5.74
C ALA A 138 -30.34 3.11 5.17
N THR A 139 -30.20 3.02 3.86
CA THR A 139 -30.33 1.76 3.13
C THR A 139 -29.08 1.56 2.29
N THR A 140 -28.40 0.45 2.53
CA THR A 140 -27.26 -0.02 1.75
C THR A 140 -27.72 -1.12 0.81
N THR A 141 -27.45 -0.97 -0.48
CA THR A 141 -27.75 -1.94 -1.53
C THR A 141 -26.45 -2.52 -2.06
N LEU A 142 -26.29 -3.84 -1.92
CA LEU A 142 -25.16 -4.58 -2.45
C LEU A 142 -25.61 -5.39 -3.67
N HIS A 143 -24.94 -5.21 -4.79
CA HIS A 143 -25.15 -6.02 -5.99
C HIS A 143 -24.00 -7.00 -6.19
N PHE A 144 -24.37 -8.26 -6.38
CA PHE A 144 -23.48 -9.38 -6.57
C PHE A 144 -23.40 -9.75 -8.05
N LYS A 145 -22.21 -10.17 -8.49
CA LYS A 145 -22.00 -10.82 -9.79
C LYS A 145 -21.22 -12.10 -9.57
N ASP A 146 -21.54 -13.12 -10.35
CA ASP A 146 -20.79 -14.37 -10.31
C ASP A 146 -19.40 -14.19 -10.91
N THR A 147 -18.41 -14.71 -10.22
CA THR A 147 -17.02 -14.73 -10.68
C THR A 147 -16.45 -16.14 -10.52
N LEU A 148 -15.23 -16.36 -11.02
CA LEU A 148 -14.51 -17.64 -10.84
C LEU A 148 -14.31 -18.02 -9.36
N LYS A 149 -14.36 -17.04 -8.45
CA LYS A 149 -14.21 -17.26 -7.00
C LYS A 149 -15.55 -17.44 -6.27
N GLY A 150 -16.67 -17.31 -6.99
CA GLY A 150 -18.01 -17.26 -6.42
C GLY A 150 -18.66 -15.87 -6.57
N PRO A 151 -19.81 -15.65 -5.90
CA PRO A 151 -20.53 -14.38 -5.95
C PRO A 151 -19.71 -13.28 -5.26
N MET A 152 -19.45 -12.20 -5.98
CA MET A 152 -18.69 -11.05 -5.48
C MET A 152 -19.47 -9.75 -5.67
N ILE A 153 -19.32 -8.83 -4.72
CA ILE A 153 -19.91 -7.50 -4.75
C ILE A 153 -19.18 -6.65 -5.79
N TYR A 154 -19.92 -6.14 -6.76
CA TYR A 154 -19.39 -5.19 -7.76
C TYR A 154 -19.96 -3.78 -7.59
N SER A 155 -21.05 -3.61 -6.85
CA SER A 155 -21.64 -2.31 -6.55
C SER A 155 -22.18 -2.29 -5.13
N HIS A 156 -21.77 -1.28 -4.37
CA HIS A 156 -22.23 -0.96 -3.03
C HIS A 156 -22.84 0.44 -3.10
N GLN A 157 -24.14 0.57 -2.84
CA GLN A 157 -24.85 1.84 -2.92
C GLN A 157 -25.45 2.19 -1.57
N ASP A 158 -25.09 3.34 -1.04
CA ASP A 158 -25.71 3.89 0.15
C ASP A 158 -26.73 4.94 -0.25
N SER A 159 -27.90 4.86 0.35
CA SER A 159 -28.95 5.86 0.23
C SER A 159 -29.35 6.31 1.63
N TRP A 160 -29.29 7.62 1.84
CA TRP A 160 -29.75 8.24 3.08
C TRP A 160 -31.09 8.90 2.80
N THR A 161 -32.06 8.68 3.66
CA THR A 161 -33.34 9.37 3.52
C THR A 161 -33.12 10.85 3.89
N ILE A 162 -33.41 11.77 2.96
CA ILE A 162 -33.36 13.21 3.26
C ILE A 162 -34.30 13.54 4.41
N GLU A 163 -35.45 12.87 4.46
CA GLU A 163 -36.38 12.94 5.59
C GLU A 163 -35.71 12.55 6.91
N GLY A 164 -34.94 11.46 6.96
CA GLY A 164 -34.17 11.06 8.14
C GLY A 164 -33.12 12.07 8.55
N ILE A 165 -32.40 12.67 7.59
CA ILE A 165 -31.41 13.73 7.89
C ILE A 165 -32.11 14.99 8.44
N VAL A 166 -33.23 15.39 7.83
CA VAL A 166 -34.00 16.59 8.21
C VAL A 166 -34.69 16.42 9.56
N GLN A 167 -35.29 15.25 9.82
CA GLN A 167 -35.91 14.95 11.11
C GLN A 167 -34.88 14.88 12.24
N SER A 168 -33.69 14.35 11.97
CA SER A 168 -32.64 14.24 12.98
C SER A 168 -31.93 15.56 13.27
N MET A 169 -32.11 16.62 12.47
CA MET A 169 -31.38 17.88 12.62
C MET A 169 -32.26 19.14 12.49
N PRO A 170 -32.76 19.72 13.60
CA PRO A 170 -33.41 21.04 13.57
C PRO A 170 -32.46 22.20 13.20
N LEU A 171 -31.16 21.94 13.02
CA LEU A 171 -30.09 22.94 12.80
C LEU A 171 -29.21 22.62 11.57
N ILE A 172 -29.78 22.04 10.51
CA ILE A 172 -29.06 21.68 9.25
C ILE A 172 -28.15 22.79 8.72
N GLY A 173 -28.61 24.04 8.78
CA GLY A 173 -27.80 25.20 8.35
C GLY A 173 -26.52 25.35 9.18
N TRP A 174 -26.63 25.21 10.50
CA TRP A 174 -25.47 25.31 11.40
C TRP A 174 -24.49 24.16 11.19
N TRP A 175 -24.96 22.91 11.03
CA TRP A 175 -24.07 21.76 10.85
C TRP A 175 -23.34 21.81 9.50
N TYR A 176 -24.03 22.16 8.42
CA TYR A 176 -23.39 22.31 7.11
C TYR A 176 -22.30 23.39 7.14
N ASP A 177 -22.60 24.57 7.70
CA ASP A 177 -21.63 25.67 7.78
C ASP A 177 -20.48 25.40 8.76
N GLN A 178 -20.69 24.62 9.83
CA GLN A 178 -19.67 24.39 10.85
C GLN A 178 -18.89 23.10 10.68
N VAL A 179 -19.46 22.06 10.09
CA VAL A 179 -18.83 20.73 10.00
C VAL A 179 -18.37 20.47 8.57
N VAL A 180 -19.30 20.42 7.62
CA VAL A 180 -18.97 20.13 6.21
C VAL A 180 -18.00 21.17 5.66
N ARG A 181 -18.32 22.46 5.85
CA ARG A 181 -17.49 23.55 5.34
C ARG A 181 -16.12 23.62 6.02
N LYS A 182 -16.03 23.37 7.33
CA LYS A 182 -14.74 23.38 8.05
C LYS A 182 -13.89 22.16 7.74
N ILE A 183 -14.48 20.97 7.63
CA ILE A 183 -13.75 19.77 7.22
C ILE A 183 -13.28 19.92 5.77
N LEU A 184 -14.14 20.38 4.87
CA LEU A 184 -13.77 20.62 3.48
C LEU A 184 -12.68 21.69 3.38
N ALA A 185 -12.80 22.80 4.11
CA ALA A 185 -11.77 23.83 4.18
C ALA A 185 -10.46 23.30 4.77
N SER A 186 -10.53 22.46 5.81
CA SER A 186 -9.36 21.81 6.40
C SER A 186 -8.71 20.83 5.42
N VAL A 187 -9.49 20.03 4.69
CA VAL A 187 -8.99 19.11 3.67
C VAL A 187 -8.35 19.87 2.51
N VAL A 188 -8.99 20.94 2.03
CA VAL A 188 -8.44 21.81 0.96
C VAL A 188 -7.17 22.52 1.44
N ALA A 189 -7.17 23.08 2.66
CA ALA A 189 -6.01 23.73 3.24
C ALA A 189 -4.87 22.73 3.52
N SER A 190 -5.19 21.53 3.97
CA SER A 190 -4.21 20.45 4.21
C SER A 190 -3.64 19.91 2.91
N ALA A 191 -4.47 19.73 1.87
CA ALA A 191 -4.01 19.37 0.53
C ALA A 191 -3.12 20.47 -0.07
N GLY A 192 -3.47 21.75 0.12
CA GLY A 192 -2.63 22.89 -0.23
C GLY A 192 -1.33 22.95 0.56
N GLY A 193 -1.38 22.65 1.86
CA GLY A 193 -0.20 22.58 2.74
C GLY A 193 0.72 21.41 2.37
N LEU A 194 0.19 20.26 2.01
CA LEU A 194 0.95 19.11 1.51
C LEU A 194 1.56 19.39 0.13
N LEU A 195 0.82 20.05 -0.77
CA LEU A 195 1.35 20.52 -2.06
C LEU A 195 2.48 21.52 -1.86
N HIS A 196 2.29 22.52 -0.99
CA HIS A 196 3.30 23.52 -0.70
C HIS A 196 4.53 22.90 0.00
N THR A 197 4.32 21.98 0.93
CA THR A 197 5.41 21.26 1.62
C THR A 197 6.15 20.34 0.65
N ALA A 198 5.44 19.62 -0.23
CA ALA A 198 6.06 18.81 -1.27
C ALA A 198 6.87 19.68 -2.24
N GLN A 199 6.34 20.82 -2.65
CA GLN A 199 7.01 21.74 -3.57
C GLN A 199 8.22 22.43 -2.91
N GLN A 200 8.13 22.82 -1.64
CA GLN A 200 9.27 23.31 -0.86
C GLN A 200 10.30 22.21 -0.58
N THR A 201 9.88 20.98 -0.32
CA THR A 201 10.79 19.85 -0.09
C THR A 201 11.48 19.46 -1.40
N THR A 202 10.81 19.52 -2.55
CA THR A 202 11.46 19.35 -3.86
C THR A 202 12.49 20.46 -4.12
N GLY A 203 12.17 21.71 -3.80
CA GLY A 203 13.12 22.82 -3.89
C GLY A 203 14.34 22.65 -2.98
N TYR A 204 14.12 22.26 -1.72
CA TYR A 204 15.19 22.01 -0.74
C TYR A 204 16.05 20.79 -1.12
N LEU A 205 15.43 19.72 -1.62
CA LEU A 205 16.14 18.54 -2.12
C LEU A 205 16.95 18.84 -3.38
N GLN A 206 16.45 19.72 -4.26
CA GLN A 206 17.19 20.15 -5.45
C GLN A 206 18.41 20.99 -5.09
N ILE A 207 18.27 21.94 -4.15
CA ILE A 207 19.39 22.74 -3.61
C ILE A 207 20.42 21.83 -2.91
N ARG A 208 19.95 20.87 -2.10
CA ARG A 208 20.82 19.87 -1.46
C ARG A 208 21.52 18.97 -2.48
N ALA A 209 20.84 18.58 -3.57
CA ALA A 209 21.44 17.77 -4.62
C ALA A 209 22.54 18.54 -5.36
N GLU A 210 22.32 19.83 -5.65
CA GLU A 210 23.34 20.71 -6.24
C GLU A 210 24.54 20.91 -5.30
N GLU A 211 24.31 21.12 -3.99
CA GLU A 211 25.39 21.24 -3.01
C GLU A 211 26.20 19.94 -2.87
N VAL A 212 25.53 18.79 -2.82
CA VAL A 212 26.21 17.47 -2.75
C VAL A 212 26.98 17.19 -4.05
N GLN A 213 26.45 17.57 -5.20
CA GLN A 213 27.15 17.39 -6.48
C GLN A 213 28.36 18.32 -6.59
N LYS A 214 28.24 19.57 -6.12
CA LYS A 214 29.37 20.51 -6.05
C LYS A 214 30.46 19.99 -5.09
N MET A 215 30.06 19.54 -3.90
CA MET A 215 30.98 18.96 -2.92
C MET A 215 31.62 17.68 -3.44
N SER A 216 30.87 16.83 -4.15
CA SER A 216 31.41 15.63 -4.80
C SER A 216 32.42 15.98 -5.88
N ASN A 217 32.17 17.00 -6.70
CA ASN A 217 33.11 17.45 -7.73
C ASN A 217 34.40 18.03 -7.11
N GLU A 218 34.28 18.85 -6.05
CA GLU A 218 35.44 19.37 -5.31
C GLU A 218 36.25 18.24 -4.65
N ILE A 219 35.59 17.21 -4.11
CA ILE A 219 36.28 16.03 -3.53
C ILE A 219 36.99 15.23 -4.62
N ILE A 220 36.35 15.01 -5.78
CA ILE A 220 36.95 14.29 -6.91
C ILE A 220 38.17 15.07 -7.44
N GLU A 221 38.06 16.38 -7.58
CA GLU A 221 39.14 17.23 -8.06
C GLU A 221 40.31 17.27 -7.07
N LYS A 222 40.02 17.49 -5.78
CA LYS A 222 41.05 17.51 -4.74
C LYS A 222 41.71 16.16 -4.53
N SER A 223 40.92 15.08 -4.52
CA SER A 223 41.43 13.71 -4.41
C SER A 223 42.25 13.34 -5.66
N GLY A 224 41.81 13.75 -6.85
CA GLY A 224 42.57 13.57 -8.09
C GLY A 224 43.94 14.28 -8.03
N ALA A 225 43.97 15.52 -7.58
CA ALA A 225 45.21 16.29 -7.41
C ALA A 225 46.14 15.66 -6.36
N GLU A 226 45.62 15.24 -5.20
CA GLU A 226 46.41 14.58 -4.15
C GLU A 226 46.95 13.22 -4.59
N ILE A 227 46.15 12.42 -5.32
CA ILE A 227 46.58 11.13 -5.88
C ILE A 227 47.67 11.34 -6.92
N GLN A 228 47.53 12.34 -7.79
CA GLN A 228 48.51 12.65 -8.82
C GLN A 228 49.83 13.15 -8.19
N GLN A 229 49.75 13.99 -7.15
CA GLN A 229 50.91 14.43 -6.40
C GLN A 229 51.60 13.25 -5.70
N ARG A 230 50.88 12.41 -4.96
CA ARG A 230 51.45 11.22 -4.31
C ARG A 230 52.05 10.24 -5.31
N SER A 231 51.42 10.06 -6.46
CA SER A 231 51.98 9.24 -7.53
C SER A 231 53.30 9.82 -8.00
N SER A 232 53.40 11.13 -8.25
CA SER A 232 54.64 11.78 -8.68
C SER A 232 55.76 11.66 -7.65
N GLU A 233 55.44 11.82 -6.36
CA GLU A 233 56.40 11.66 -5.26
C GLU A 233 56.88 10.21 -5.14
N MET A 234 55.98 9.24 -5.27
CA MET A 234 56.35 7.82 -5.28
C MET A 234 57.22 7.46 -6.48
N THR A 235 56.92 7.98 -7.67
CA THR A 235 57.75 7.75 -8.86
C THR A 235 59.15 8.35 -8.68
N ALA A 236 59.25 9.57 -8.15
CA ALA A 236 60.55 10.21 -7.86
C ALA A 236 61.35 9.40 -6.82
N LYS A 237 60.69 8.91 -5.77
CA LYS A 237 61.33 8.07 -4.73
C LYS A 237 61.78 6.72 -5.28
N ALA A 238 60.97 6.09 -6.13
CA ALA A 238 61.33 4.84 -6.79
C ALA A 238 62.54 5.02 -7.71
N GLN A 239 62.59 6.11 -8.49
CA GLN A 239 63.73 6.42 -9.33
C GLN A 239 65.01 6.60 -8.50
N LEU A 240 64.92 7.31 -7.38
CA LEU A 240 66.04 7.49 -6.46
C LEU A 240 66.54 6.17 -5.87
N MET A 241 65.64 5.24 -5.51
CA MET A 241 66.03 3.89 -5.06
C MET A 241 66.71 3.08 -6.16
N VAL A 242 66.24 3.21 -7.42
CA VAL A 242 66.88 2.56 -8.57
C VAL A 242 68.29 3.10 -8.79
N ASP A 243 68.49 4.41 -8.70
CA ASP A 243 69.80 5.04 -8.85
C ASP A 243 70.75 4.62 -7.70
N GLN A 244 70.27 4.58 -6.46
CA GLN A 244 71.05 4.06 -5.32
C GLN A 244 71.43 2.58 -5.47
N ALA A 245 70.52 1.76 -5.99
CA ALA A 245 70.79 0.35 -6.26
C ALA A 245 71.84 0.19 -7.36
N LYS A 246 71.74 1.00 -8.43
CA LYS A 246 72.71 1.03 -9.52
C LYS A 246 74.10 1.40 -9.02
N ASP A 247 74.24 2.47 -8.22
CA ASP A 247 75.52 2.87 -7.63
C ASP A 247 76.12 1.77 -6.74
N THR A 248 75.27 1.09 -5.97
CA THR A 248 75.70 -0.03 -5.12
C THR A 248 76.22 -1.20 -5.95
N VAL A 249 75.54 -1.52 -7.07
CA VAL A 249 75.97 -2.57 -8.00
C VAL A 249 77.27 -2.17 -8.69
N GLU A 250 77.38 -0.94 -9.20
CA GLU A 250 78.60 -0.45 -9.84
C GLU A 250 79.79 -0.48 -8.88
N LYS A 251 79.60 -0.08 -7.61
CA LYS A 251 80.63 -0.17 -6.58
C LYS A 251 81.06 -1.61 -6.28
N LYS A 252 80.10 -2.55 -6.21
CA LYS A 252 80.40 -3.98 -6.02
C LYS A 252 81.12 -4.57 -7.23
N VAL A 253 80.72 -4.20 -8.45
CA VAL A 253 81.37 -4.64 -9.70
C VAL A 253 82.79 -4.09 -9.77
N ALA A 254 83.02 -2.82 -9.42
CA ALA A 254 84.35 -2.24 -9.34
C ALA A 254 85.24 -2.97 -8.32
N SER A 255 84.73 -3.21 -7.11
CA SER A 255 85.46 -3.94 -6.07
C SER A 255 85.78 -5.38 -6.48
N ALA A 256 84.84 -6.08 -7.12
CA ALA A 256 85.06 -7.43 -7.63
C ALA A 256 86.10 -7.44 -8.77
N ARG A 257 86.10 -6.43 -9.65
CA ARG A 257 87.13 -6.27 -10.69
C ARG A 257 88.51 -6.06 -10.08
N GLU A 258 88.63 -5.22 -9.06
CA GLU A 258 89.88 -5.03 -8.32
C GLU A 258 90.36 -6.33 -7.64
N GLU A 259 89.45 -7.09 -7.04
CA GLU A 259 89.76 -8.37 -6.39
C GLU A 259 90.23 -9.42 -7.41
N VAL A 260 89.53 -9.54 -8.55
CA VAL A 260 89.93 -10.41 -9.67
C VAL A 260 91.30 -10.00 -10.21
N GLU A 261 91.58 -8.71 -10.36
CA GLU A 261 92.87 -8.22 -10.83
C GLU A 261 93.99 -8.48 -9.82
N LYS A 262 93.71 -8.34 -8.51
CA LYS A 262 94.62 -8.71 -7.43
C LYS A 262 94.90 -10.21 -7.41
N MET A 263 93.88 -11.04 -7.57
CA MET A 263 94.00 -12.50 -7.63
C MET A 263 94.81 -12.92 -8.87
N ARG A 264 94.59 -12.26 -10.01
CA ARG A 264 95.38 -12.46 -11.25
C ARG A 264 96.85 -12.10 -11.06
N LYS A 265 97.17 -11.06 -10.28
CA LYS A 265 98.56 -10.72 -9.91
C LYS A 265 99.19 -11.76 -8.98
N MET A 266 98.41 -12.33 -8.05
CA MET A 266 98.90 -13.37 -7.10
C MET A 266 99.04 -14.76 -7.74
N MET A 267 98.21 -15.08 -8.73
CA MET A 267 98.30 -16.34 -9.49
C MET A 267 99.28 -16.27 -10.66
N ARG A 268 100.00 -15.15 -10.85
CA ARG A 268 101.07 -15.06 -11.84
C ARG A 268 102.28 -15.82 -11.27
N PRO A 269 102.60 -17.03 -11.76
CA PRO A 269 103.66 -17.84 -11.19
C PRO A 269 105.00 -17.18 -11.49
N SER A 270 105.75 -16.83 -10.44
CA SER A 270 107.17 -16.53 -10.55
C SER A 270 107.90 -17.85 -10.82
N GLY A 271 108.08 -18.14 -12.10
CA GLY A 271 109.13 -19.02 -12.60
C GLY A 271 108.68 -20.40 -13.04
N THR A 272 108.75 -20.67 -14.35
CA THR A 272 109.52 -21.83 -14.84
C THR A 272 110.02 -21.58 -16.25
N LYS A 273 111.27 -21.97 -16.46
CA LYS A 273 112.00 -22.05 -17.72
C LYS A 273 111.27 -22.95 -18.73
N ALA A 274 111.48 -22.62 -20.00
CA ALA A 274 111.54 -23.48 -21.19
C ALA A 274 110.38 -24.47 -21.47
N ILE A 275 109.74 -24.30 -22.63
CA ILE A 275 109.61 -25.32 -23.67
C ILE A 275 109.42 -24.62 -25.02
N THR A 276 110.32 -24.93 -25.94
CA THR A 276 110.31 -24.66 -27.38
C THR A 276 109.25 -25.49 -28.11
N SER A 277 108.47 -24.86 -28.99
CA SER A 277 107.89 -25.40 -30.25
C SER A 277 106.93 -24.32 -30.78
N ARG A 278 107.29 -23.55 -31.82
CA ARG A 278 107.25 -23.86 -33.26
C ARG A 278 105.86 -24.32 -33.73
N THR A 279 105.27 -23.53 -34.64
CA THR A 279 104.69 -23.91 -35.96
C THR A 279 103.32 -23.28 -36.25
N GLU A 280 103.30 -22.47 -37.33
CA GLU A 280 102.26 -22.20 -38.36
C GLU A 280 100.88 -21.63 -37.95
N GLU A 281 100.40 -20.49 -38.48
CA GLU A 281 100.01 -20.11 -39.86
C GLU A 281 98.55 -20.53 -40.20
N VAL A 282 97.91 -19.77 -41.13
CA VAL A 282 96.55 -19.93 -41.73
C VAL A 282 95.46 -19.13 -40.98
N THR A 283 94.96 -17.96 -41.41
CA THR A 283 94.39 -17.49 -42.71
C THR A 283 93.13 -18.23 -43.13
N ILE A 284 91.95 -17.65 -42.85
CA ILE A 284 90.84 -17.49 -43.81
C ILE A 284 90.18 -16.14 -43.53
#